data_AF-A0A919B2I9-F1
#
_entry.id   AF-A0A919B2I9-F1
#
_cell.length_a   1.000
_cell.length_b   1.000
_cell.length_c   1.000
_cell.angle_alpha   90.00
_cell.angle_beta   90.00
_cell.angle_gamma   90.00
#
_symmetry.space_group_name_H-M   'P 1'
#
loop_
_entity.id
_entity.type
_entity.pdbx_description
1 polymer ?
#
loop_
_entity_poly.entity_id
_entity_poly.type
_entity_poly.pdbx_seq_one_letter_code
_entity_poly.pdbx_strand_id
1 'polypeptide(L)'
;MIQQYPDELEADLLEHFGIDLLGLWRGQLSLRRISVLIKALMGKAGRSALLAAFDESATWSVQEHLSARISDSLELANFFFLKAHSSESQGLTPPDPIRRPGQPEPAKRESNFASGEELSAFLAGMSNL
;
A
#
# COMPACT_ATOMS: atom_id res chain seq x y z
N MET A 1 -17.87 -14.26 4.08
CA MET A 1 -18.07 -12.84 4.49
C MET A 1 -18.76 -12.73 5.85
N ILE A 2 -20.08 -12.91 6.01
CA ILE A 2 -20.74 -12.62 7.32
C ILE A 2 -20.25 -13.52 8.47
N GLN A 3 -19.91 -14.79 8.20
CA GLN A 3 -19.34 -15.69 9.22
C GLN A 3 -17.83 -15.51 9.45
N GLN A 4 -17.14 -14.81 8.56
CA GLN A 4 -15.68 -14.63 8.62
C GLN A 4 -15.29 -13.33 9.31
N TYR A 5 -16.12 -12.28 9.17
CA TYR A 5 -15.87 -10.95 9.72
C TYR A 5 -17.16 -10.35 10.32
N PRO A 6 -17.74 -10.97 11.37
CA PRO A 6 -18.98 -10.48 11.97
C PRO A 6 -18.78 -9.15 12.72
N ASP A 7 -17.65 -9.01 13.42
CA ASP A 7 -17.38 -7.88 14.30
C ASP A 7 -17.06 -6.61 13.47
N GLU A 8 -16.30 -6.77 12.40
CA GLU A 8 -15.97 -5.68 11.46
C GLU A 8 -17.21 -5.20 10.70
N LEU A 9 -18.10 -6.13 10.35
CA LEU A 9 -19.39 -5.79 9.74
C LEU A 9 -20.27 -5.00 10.71
N GLU A 10 -20.37 -5.42 11.96
CA GLU A 10 -21.16 -4.72 12.98
C GLU A 10 -20.60 -3.33 13.25
N ALA A 11 -19.28 -3.21 13.42
CA ALA A 11 -18.60 -1.93 13.59
C ALA A 11 -18.87 -0.98 12.42
N ASP A 12 -18.70 -1.44 11.18
CA ASP A 12 -18.94 -0.63 9.99
C ASP A 12 -20.40 -0.21 9.84
N LEU A 13 -21.35 -1.09 10.17
CA LEU A 13 -22.78 -0.78 10.09
C LEU A 13 -23.19 0.26 11.13
N LEU A 14 -22.63 0.20 12.34
CA LEU A 14 -22.85 1.18 13.39
C LEU A 14 -22.19 2.52 13.04
N GLU A 15 -20.93 2.52 12.61
CA GLU A 15 -20.19 3.75 12.31
C GLU A 15 -20.76 4.49 11.09
N HIS A 16 -20.99 3.78 9.98
CA HIS A 16 -21.37 4.44 8.71
C HIS A 16 -22.86 4.68 8.57
N PHE A 17 -23.70 3.86 9.21
CA PHE A 17 -25.15 3.89 9.01
C PHE A 17 -25.97 3.99 10.30
N GLY A 18 -25.36 3.85 11.48
CA GLY A 18 -26.07 3.85 12.76
C GLY A 18 -27.03 2.66 12.92
N ILE A 19 -26.73 1.53 12.27
CA ILE A 19 -27.60 0.36 12.25
C ILE A 19 -26.95 -0.78 13.03
N ASP A 20 -27.68 -1.34 13.97
CA ASP A 20 -27.31 -2.53 14.75
C ASP A 20 -27.61 -3.82 13.95
N LEU A 21 -26.64 -4.72 13.87
CA LEU A 21 -26.75 -6.01 13.18
C LEU A 21 -27.77 -6.94 13.86
N LEU A 22 -28.01 -6.79 15.18
CA LEU A 22 -29.05 -7.53 15.91
C LEU A 22 -30.46 -7.27 15.35
N GLY A 23 -30.64 -6.16 14.62
CA GLY A 23 -31.88 -5.88 13.89
C GLY A 23 -32.27 -7.00 12.92
N LEU A 24 -31.31 -7.79 12.41
CA LEU A 24 -31.58 -8.95 11.57
C LEU A 24 -32.32 -10.05 12.33
N TRP A 25 -31.87 -10.35 13.55
CA TRP A 25 -32.48 -11.36 14.40
C TRP A 25 -33.84 -10.91 14.96
N ARG A 26 -34.00 -9.61 15.24
CA ARG A 26 -35.27 -9.00 15.67
C ARG A 26 -36.29 -8.82 14.54
N GLY A 27 -35.92 -9.12 13.29
CA GLY A 27 -36.79 -8.95 12.12
C GLY A 27 -36.98 -7.51 11.63
N GLN A 28 -36.21 -6.55 12.14
CA GLN A 28 -36.24 -5.14 11.72
C GLN A 28 -35.32 -4.84 10.53
N LEU A 29 -34.31 -5.69 10.30
CA LEU A 29 -33.35 -5.57 9.21
C LEU A 29 -33.52 -6.76 8.25
N SER A 30 -33.75 -6.48 6.96
CA SER A 30 -33.88 -7.53 5.96
C SER A 30 -32.53 -7.91 5.35
N LEU A 31 -32.37 -9.16 4.93
CA LEU A 31 -31.18 -9.63 4.20
C LEU A 31 -30.91 -8.81 2.93
N ARG A 32 -31.98 -8.35 2.26
CA ARG A 32 -31.89 -7.45 1.12
C ARG A 32 -31.25 -6.11 1.51
N ARG A 33 -31.61 -5.55 2.66
CA ARG A 33 -31.03 -4.28 3.13
C ARG A 33 -29.57 -4.46 3.50
N ILE A 34 -29.21 -5.56 4.17
CA ILE A 34 -27.81 -5.89 4.48
C ILE A 34 -26.98 -5.98 3.21
N SER A 35 -27.44 -6.66 2.16
CA SER A 35 -26.67 -6.78 0.92
C SER A 35 -26.45 -5.42 0.22
N VAL A 36 -27.40 -4.50 0.32
CA VAL A 36 -27.24 -3.12 -0.16
C VAL A 36 -26.21 -2.35 0.67
N LEU A 37 -26.24 -2.48 2.00
CA LEU A 37 -25.30 -1.81 2.89
C LEU A 37 -23.87 -2.33 2.70
N ILE A 38 -23.69 -3.65 2.57
CA ILE A 38 -22.39 -4.26 2.26
C ILE A 38 -21.86 -3.71 0.94
N LYS A 39 -22.69 -3.66 -0.12
CA LYS A 39 -22.27 -3.07 -1.41
C LYS A 39 -21.87 -1.60 -1.28
N ALA A 40 -22.57 -0.82 -0.44
CA ALA A 40 -22.22 0.56 -0.18
C ALA A 40 -20.88 0.70 0.58
N LEU A 41 -20.58 -0.21 1.51
CA LEU A 41 -19.30 -0.26 2.22
C LEU A 41 -18.14 -0.58 1.28
N MET A 42 -18.32 -1.47 0.31
CA MET A 42 -17.30 -1.81 -0.69
C MET A 42 -16.85 -0.60 -1.54
N GLY A 43 -17.64 0.47 -1.61
CA GLY A 43 -17.27 1.72 -2.29
C GLY A 43 -16.46 2.71 -1.44
N LYS A 44 -16.25 2.43 -0.15
CA LYS A 44 -15.63 3.33 0.83
C LYS A 44 -14.24 2.84 1.27
N ALA A 45 -13.32 2.72 0.32
CA ALA A 45 -11.92 2.40 0.60
C ALA A 45 -11.30 3.39 1.61
N GLY A 46 -10.51 2.86 2.55
CA GLY A 46 -9.89 3.60 3.64
C GLY A 46 -10.81 3.97 4.81
N ARG A 47 -12.08 3.54 4.81
CA ARG A 47 -13.02 3.82 5.91
C ARG A 47 -13.82 2.62 6.40
N SER A 48 -13.87 1.54 5.63
CA SER A 48 -14.59 0.32 6.00
C SER A 48 -13.60 -0.69 6.58
N ALA A 49 -13.79 -1.04 7.84
CA ALA A 49 -13.03 -2.08 8.53
C ALA A 49 -13.23 -3.45 7.86
N LEU A 50 -14.46 -3.75 7.41
CA LEU A 50 -14.77 -4.97 6.68
C LEU A 50 -13.99 -5.05 5.37
N LEU A 51 -13.94 -3.95 4.61
CA LEU A 51 -13.21 -3.92 3.35
C LEU A 51 -11.69 -4.09 3.58
N ALA A 52 -11.13 -3.44 4.62
CA ALA A 52 -9.73 -3.60 4.99
C ALA A 52 -9.40 -5.05 5.43
N ALA A 53 -10.32 -5.71 6.14
CA ALA A 53 -10.15 -7.10 6.56
C ALA A 53 -10.20 -8.09 5.38
N PHE A 54 -10.95 -7.74 4.33
CA PHE A 54 -11.05 -8.56 3.11
C PHE A 54 -9.87 -8.32 2.15
N ASP A 55 -9.46 -7.06 2.01
CA ASP A 55 -8.38 -6.63 1.15
C ASP A 55 -7.53 -5.59 1.87
N GLU A 56 -6.33 -5.99 2.27
CA GLU A 56 -5.39 -5.12 2.97
C GLU A 56 -5.06 -3.87 2.15
N SER A 57 -5.08 -3.94 0.82
CA SER A 57 -4.82 -2.79 -0.05
C SER A 57 -5.89 -1.69 0.06
N ALA A 58 -7.11 -2.05 0.49
CA ALA A 58 -8.21 -1.13 0.69
C ALA A 58 -8.20 -0.44 2.07
N THR A 59 -7.18 -0.73 2.89
CA THR A 59 -6.95 -0.05 4.18
C THR A 59 -6.68 1.44 4.01
N TRP A 60 -6.08 1.84 2.90
CA TRP A 60 -5.85 3.26 2.60
C TRP A 60 -6.93 3.83 1.67
N SER A 61 -7.29 5.06 1.97
CA SER A 61 -8.02 5.94 1.09
C SER A 61 -7.10 6.47 -0.02
N VAL A 62 -7.71 6.98 -1.09
CA VAL A 62 -6.99 7.59 -2.22
C VAL A 62 -6.09 8.75 -1.74
N GLN A 63 -6.57 9.52 -0.75
CA GLN A 63 -5.85 10.64 -0.16
C GLN A 63 -4.58 10.18 0.57
N GLU A 64 -4.62 9.06 1.28
CA GLU A 64 -3.44 8.48 1.95
C GLU A 64 -2.42 7.98 0.93
N HIS A 65 -2.88 7.33 -0.15
CA HIS A 65 -1.99 6.93 -1.24
C HIS A 65 -1.27 8.11 -1.89
N LEU A 66 -2.00 9.21 -2.14
CA LEU A 66 -1.46 10.43 -2.72
C LEU A 66 -0.50 11.13 -1.75
N SER A 67 -0.84 11.20 -0.46
CA SER A 67 -0.01 11.82 0.57
C SER A 67 1.33 11.07 0.72
N ALA A 68 1.28 9.74 0.76
CA ALA A 68 2.48 8.91 0.76
C ALA A 68 3.34 9.18 -0.49
N ARG A 69 2.73 9.28 -1.67
CA ARG A 69 3.46 9.57 -2.92
C ARG A 69 4.12 10.95 -2.92
N ILE A 70 3.48 11.96 -2.35
CA ILE A 70 4.04 13.30 -2.21
C ILE A 70 5.24 13.26 -1.26
N SER A 71 5.12 12.57 -0.12
CA SER A 71 6.23 12.38 0.83
C SER A 71 7.44 11.71 0.17
N ASP A 72 7.22 10.57 -0.49
CA ASP A 72 8.26 9.82 -1.21
C ASP A 72 9.01 10.73 -2.21
N SER A 73 8.25 11.58 -2.93
CA SER A 73 8.81 12.47 -3.96
C SER A 73 9.60 13.62 -3.36
N LEU A 74 9.15 14.17 -2.22
CA LEU A 74 9.83 15.24 -1.50
C LEU A 74 11.17 14.75 -0.93
N GLU A 75 11.15 13.58 -0.28
CA GLU A 75 12.36 12.97 0.29
C GLU A 75 13.41 12.69 -0.79
N LEU A 76 12.97 12.14 -1.93
CA LEU A 76 13.86 11.87 -3.05
C LEU A 76 14.42 13.16 -3.68
N ALA A 77 13.61 14.21 -3.80
CA ALA A 77 14.08 15.51 -4.26
C ALA A 77 15.14 16.10 -3.32
N ASN A 78 14.93 15.99 -2.01
CA ASN A 78 15.87 16.44 -1.00
C ASN A 78 17.19 15.65 -1.06
N PHE A 79 17.10 14.34 -1.26
CA PHE A 79 18.27 13.48 -1.48
C PHE A 79 19.08 13.94 -2.70
N PHE A 80 18.44 14.18 -3.84
CA PHE A 80 19.15 14.67 -5.03
C PHE A 80 19.79 16.05 -4.81
N PHE A 81 19.09 16.94 -4.10
CA PHE A 81 19.61 18.24 -3.75
C PHE A 81 20.89 18.13 -2.90
N LEU A 82 20.86 17.34 -1.82
CA LEU A 82 22.02 17.12 -0.93
C LEU A 82 23.18 16.43 -1.65
N LYS A 83 22.87 15.45 -2.51
CA LYS A 83 23.88 14.74 -3.29
C LYS A 83 24.59 15.64 -4.29
N ALA A 84 23.89 16.60 -4.89
CA ALA A 84 24.47 17.53 -5.85
C ALA A 84 25.24 18.69 -5.19
N HIS A 85 24.85 19.10 -3.97
CA HIS A 85 25.34 20.35 -3.36
C HIS A 85 26.16 20.17 -2.08
N SER A 86 26.34 18.95 -1.56
CA SER A 86 27.19 18.71 -0.38
C SER A 86 28.50 18.01 -0.74
N SER A 87 29.59 18.53 -0.16
CA SER A 87 30.93 17.92 -0.21
C SER A 87 31.01 16.61 0.58
N GLU A 88 30.08 16.36 1.51
CA GLU A 88 29.97 15.16 2.33
C GLU A 88 28.94 14.14 1.79
N SER A 89 28.59 14.25 0.50
CA SER A 89 27.60 13.37 -0.16
C SER A 89 28.07 11.93 -0.36
N GLN A 90 29.35 11.63 -0.13
CA GLN A 90 29.93 10.29 -0.21
C GLN A 90 29.42 9.43 0.96
N GLY A 91 28.29 8.75 0.74
CA GLY A 91 27.65 7.88 1.72
C GLY A 91 26.14 8.05 1.82
N LEU A 92 25.57 9.09 1.19
CA LEU A 92 24.12 9.26 1.15
C LEU A 92 23.47 8.16 0.31
N THR A 93 22.57 7.39 0.93
CA THR A 93 21.71 6.43 0.25
C THR A 93 20.36 7.07 -0.11
N PRO A 94 19.76 6.69 -1.24
CA PRO A 94 18.39 7.11 -1.55
C PRO A 94 17.43 6.69 -0.42
N PRO A 95 16.42 7.52 -0.08
CA PRO A 95 15.42 7.16 0.92
C PRO A 95 14.53 6.02 0.42
N ASP A 96 14.12 5.16 1.34
CA ASP A 96 13.17 4.08 1.07
C ASP A 96 11.74 4.64 1.05
N PRO A 97 10.92 4.34 0.03
CA PRO A 97 9.53 4.78 -0.02
C PRO A 97 8.68 4.26 1.14
N ILE A 98 7.65 5.01 1.51
CA ILE A 98 6.67 4.58 2.52
C ILE A 98 5.97 3.30 2.04
N ARG A 99 5.90 2.31 2.93
CA ARG A 99 5.24 1.02 2.67
C ARG A 99 3.74 1.22 2.49
N ARG A 100 3.20 0.73 1.37
CA ARG A 100 1.77 0.80 1.04
C ARG A 100 1.09 -0.50 1.47
N PRO A 101 -0.16 -0.45 1.99
CA PRO A 101 -0.92 -1.65 2.32
C PRO A 101 -1.09 -2.56 1.10
N GLY A 102 -0.99 -3.87 1.32
CA GLY A 102 -1.08 -4.87 0.25
C GLY A 102 0.12 -4.92 -0.71
N GLN A 103 1.15 -4.10 -0.54
CA GLN A 103 2.40 -4.27 -1.29
C GLN A 103 3.29 -5.32 -0.63
N PRO A 104 3.79 -6.31 -1.39
CA PRO A 104 4.74 -7.28 -0.86
C PRO A 104 6.03 -6.59 -0.42
N GLU A 105 6.64 -7.11 0.65
CA GLU A 105 7.90 -6.59 1.17
C GLU A 105 8.94 -6.57 0.05
N PRO A 106 9.61 -5.43 -0.22
CA PRO A 106 10.58 -5.36 -1.29
C PRO A 106 11.69 -6.36 -0.99
N ALA A 107 11.78 -7.40 -1.82
CA ALA A 107 12.86 -8.36 -1.74
C ALA A 107 14.19 -7.60 -1.84
N LYS A 108 15.11 -7.86 -0.90
CA LYS A 108 16.47 -7.34 -0.98
C LYS A 108 17.00 -7.70 -2.36
N ARG A 109 17.24 -6.69 -3.20
CA ARG A 109 17.85 -6.90 -4.51
C ARG A 109 19.27 -7.38 -4.26
N GLU A 110 19.50 -8.67 -4.43
CA GLU A 110 20.86 -9.19 -4.57
C GLU A 110 21.46 -8.49 -5.79
N SER A 111 22.47 -7.68 -5.54
CA SER A 111 23.11 -6.90 -6.57
C SER A 111 24.00 -7.82 -7.39
N ASN A 112 23.42 -8.47 -8.40
CA ASN A 112 24.16 -9.18 -9.44
C ASN A 112 24.81 -8.16 -10.40
N PHE A 113 25.71 -7.34 -9.87
CA PHE A 113 26.61 -6.56 -10.72
C PHE A 113 27.69 -7.50 -11.24
N ALA A 114 27.98 -7.39 -12.54
CA ALA A 114 29.13 -8.05 -13.12
C ALA A 114 30.39 -7.59 -12.41
N SER A 115 31.29 -8.52 -12.13
CA SER A 115 32.59 -8.17 -11.56
C SER A 115 33.40 -7.31 -12.56
N GLY A 116 34.35 -6.52 -12.07
CA GLY A 116 35.21 -5.72 -12.95
C GLY A 116 35.99 -6.57 -13.96
N GLU A 117 36.24 -7.83 -13.62
CA GLU A 117 36.91 -8.81 -14.46
C GLU A 117 36.00 -9.29 -15.61
N GLU A 118 34.72 -9.54 -15.34
CA GLU A 118 33.71 -9.88 -16.35
C GLU A 118 33.46 -8.72 -17.34
N LEU A 119 33.40 -7.48 -16.83
CA LEU A 119 33.29 -6.29 -17.69
C LEU A 119 34.51 -6.12 -18.60
N SER A 120 35.70 -6.35 -18.06
CA SER A 120 36.95 -6.25 -18.83
C SER A 120 37.01 -7.30 -19.93
N ALA A 121 36.60 -8.55 -19.63
CA ALA A 121 36.53 -9.64 -20.60
C ALA A 121 35.51 -9.37 -21.71
N PHE A 122 34.33 -8.84 -21.36
CA PHE A 122 33.30 -8.46 -22.33
C PHE A 122 33.78 -7.35 -23.28
N LEU A 123 34.37 -6.29 -22.74
CA LEU A 123 34.88 -5.17 -23.53
C LEU A 123 36.02 -5.58 -24.47
N ALA A 124 36.92 -6.45 -24.02
CA ALA A 124 37.98 -7.02 -24.86
C ALA A 124 37.42 -7.89 -26.01
N GLY A 125 36.33 -8.63 -25.75
CA GLY A 125 35.62 -9.39 -26.77
C GLY A 125 34.96 -8.52 -27.84
N MET A 126 34.44 -7.34 -27.47
CA MET A 126 33.84 -6.39 -28.40
C MET A 126 34.87 -5.69 -29.30
N SER A 127 36.10 -5.45 -28.82
CA SER A 127 37.14 -4.79 -29.62
C SER A 127 37.77 -5.67 -30.70
N ASN A 128 37.47 -6.97 -30.71
CA ASN A 128 38.02 -7.97 -31.63
C ASN A 128 37.05 -8.36 -32.77
N LEU A 129 35.93 -7.63 -32.91
CA LEU A 129 34.99 -7.69 -34.04
C LEU A 129 35.25 -6.50 -34.99
#